data_AF-A0A1V5P115-F1
#
_entry.id   AF-A0A1V5P115-F1
#
_cell.length_a   1.000
_cell.length_b   1.000
_cell.length_c   1.000
_cell.angle_alpha   90.00
_cell.angle_beta   90.00
_cell.angle_gamma   90.00
#
_symmetry.space_group_name_H-M   'P 1'
#
loop_
_entity.id
_entity.type
_entity.pdbx_description
1 polymer ?
#
loop_
_entity_poly.entity_id
_entity_poly.type
_entity_poly.pdbx_seq_one_letter_code
_entity_poly.pdbx_strand_id
1 'polypeptide(L)'
;MRASGRDWPSLHDLITSFRDKAKDIFNTYNLQHTCKSHEGFATNGRNFLFYDYQYHHVLDARNKRIEVEQDKKNRANWIKAVDPGTQGSGVNIRSILSEIAGYLTYFQRGISYLAENYLYLKNEDDNNQELFSLESALRTVLNHFRLDEADVDFLTNNIMEGYMPYNLGLDKGSIQRLGFYDAGFRYHDIVDSDEHDTLSKIYMYNFSRTPESFLARLCSQALVVGISATAGLYTNIGNYDLQYLKYRLRNSFIRMEEASLSRLNKQFLETTRGYDSITIQTEFIGTQLFNEAVCQLESLLDDREAANALWNCIQCSNSDIDEQGLEYILCRYVRALTVWRYFLDHPDCSAFLCLFNKLPKPKDPMFDLDILRDYAELIMSDKVSEIGPVNELFIVLKSDQFEEAKEQLLCELGAGKRRFILSSYQTIGAGQNLQYPIPSSVTPLHISFCLRLELTRILQMPPSSRFPLNHVKPASLFSNLVQLKIMKKAVLG
;
A
#
# COMPACT_ATOMS: atom_id res chain seq x y z
N MET A 1 17.47 -17.45 46.42
CA MET A 1 18.83 -17.82 45.94
C MET A 1 19.44 -16.59 45.29
N ARG A 2 20.56 -16.07 45.81
CA ARG A 2 21.28 -14.92 45.23
C ARG A 2 21.84 -15.31 43.87
N ALA A 3 21.43 -14.62 42.81
CA ALA A 3 22.06 -14.73 41.51
C ALA A 3 23.50 -14.21 41.62
N SER A 4 24.46 -15.09 41.45
CA SER A 4 25.89 -14.80 41.42
C SER A 4 26.26 -14.01 40.16
N GLY A 5 26.91 -12.85 40.34
CA GLY A 5 28.02 -12.41 39.49
C GLY A 5 27.71 -11.77 38.14
N ARG A 6 26.84 -10.75 38.09
CA ARG A 6 27.02 -9.66 37.13
C ARG A 6 27.12 -8.37 37.93
N ASP A 7 28.26 -7.69 37.85
CA ASP A 7 28.44 -6.34 38.39
C ASP A 7 27.59 -5.39 37.55
N TRP A 8 26.30 -5.34 37.85
CA TRP A 8 25.41 -4.38 37.21
C TRP A 8 25.71 -2.99 37.77
N PRO A 9 25.89 -1.97 36.91
CA PRO A 9 26.08 -0.60 37.37
C PRO A 9 24.89 -0.17 38.23
N SER A 10 25.15 0.63 39.28
CA SER A 10 24.06 1.15 40.11
C SER A 10 23.13 2.04 39.27
N LEU A 11 21.89 2.25 39.75
CA LEU A 11 20.95 3.19 39.12
C LEU A 11 21.59 4.56 38.88
N HIS A 12 22.36 5.03 39.86
CA HIS A 12 23.07 6.30 39.79
C HIS A 12 24.13 6.31 38.69
N ASP A 13 24.94 5.25 38.60
CA ASP A 13 25.99 5.13 37.58
C ASP A 13 25.39 5.06 36.17
N LEU A 14 24.26 4.35 36.00
CA LEU A 14 23.57 4.24 34.72
C LEU A 14 23.02 5.59 34.26
N ILE A 15 22.33 6.33 35.14
CA ILE A 15 21.78 7.66 34.83
C ILE A 15 22.91 8.66 34.54
N THR A 16 23.98 8.65 35.34
CA THR A 16 25.16 9.48 35.11
C THR A 16 25.80 9.16 33.77
N SER A 17 25.91 7.87 33.43
CA SER A 17 26.43 7.42 32.13
C SER A 17 25.59 7.90 30.93
N PHE A 18 24.25 7.94 31.04
CA PHE A 18 23.41 8.53 29.99
C PHE A 18 23.77 10.01 29.78
N ARG A 19 23.85 10.77 30.87
CA ARG A 19 24.14 12.20 30.82
C ARG A 19 25.50 12.48 30.21
N ASP A 20 26.53 11.78 30.67
CA ASP A 20 27.91 12.02 30.24
C ASP A 20 28.08 11.71 28.76
N LYS A 21 27.60 10.55 28.29
CA LYS A 21 27.65 10.20 26.87
C LYS A 21 26.86 11.15 25.98
N ALA A 22 25.66 11.58 26.41
CA ALA A 22 24.88 12.56 25.66
C ALA A 22 25.64 13.89 25.54
N LYS A 23 26.23 14.36 26.64
CA LYS A 23 27.01 15.59 26.71
C LYS A 23 28.27 15.51 25.85
N ASP A 24 28.95 14.38 25.85
CA ASP A 24 30.15 14.16 25.03
C ASP A 24 29.82 14.27 23.53
N ILE A 25 28.77 13.58 23.07
CA ILE A 25 28.31 13.64 21.67
C ILE A 25 27.88 15.07 21.31
N PHE A 26 27.09 15.72 22.17
CA PHE A 26 26.59 17.08 21.95
C PHE A 26 27.73 18.09 21.78
N ASN A 27 28.75 18.01 22.64
CA ASN A 27 29.90 18.91 22.60
C ASN A 27 30.86 18.60 21.45
N THR A 28 31.10 17.31 21.17
CA THR A 28 32.02 16.86 20.12
C THR A 28 31.56 17.33 18.75
N TYR A 29 30.25 17.26 18.51
CA TYR A 29 29.66 17.60 17.21
C TYR A 29 29.04 19.00 17.14
N ASN A 30 29.15 19.80 18.20
CA ASN A 30 28.52 21.12 18.30
C ASN A 30 27.03 21.08 17.90
N LEU A 31 26.26 20.14 18.46
CA LEU A 31 24.86 19.91 18.08
C LEU A 31 23.92 21.07 18.45
N GLN A 32 24.41 22.05 19.23
CA GLN A 32 23.74 23.32 19.46
C GLN A 32 23.70 24.25 18.23
N HIS A 33 24.55 24.01 17.23
CA HIS A 33 24.59 24.79 15.99
C HIS A 33 23.56 24.29 14.99
N THR A 34 23.00 25.21 14.21
CA THR A 34 22.02 24.87 13.16
C THR A 34 22.68 24.03 12.07
N CYS A 35 22.06 22.92 11.69
CA CYS A 35 22.54 22.08 10.60
C CYS A 35 21.91 22.51 9.28
N LYS A 36 22.71 22.71 8.23
CA LYS A 36 22.23 23.12 6.90
C LYS A 36 23.09 22.51 5.79
N SER A 37 22.45 22.05 4.73
CA SER A 37 23.09 21.62 3.48
C SER A 37 23.72 22.80 2.76
N HIS A 38 24.96 22.63 2.29
CA HIS A 38 25.61 23.62 1.44
C HIS A 38 24.97 23.64 0.04
N GLU A 39 25.03 24.78 -0.67
CA GLU A 39 24.38 24.94 -2.00
C GLU A 39 24.74 23.84 -3.01
N GLY A 40 25.99 23.33 -2.98
CA GLY A 40 26.47 22.22 -3.82
C GLY A 40 26.06 20.81 -3.37
N PHE A 41 25.33 20.68 -2.26
CA PHE A 41 24.76 19.43 -1.74
C PHE A 41 23.30 19.23 -2.22
N ALA A 42 22.60 20.33 -2.52
CA ALA A 42 21.22 20.33 -3.00
C ALA A 42 21.17 20.17 -4.53
N THR A 43 21.48 18.98 -5.03
CA THR A 43 20.92 18.57 -6.33
C THR A 43 19.42 18.35 -6.13
N ASN A 44 18.57 18.66 -7.11
CA ASN A 44 17.08 18.66 -7.06
C ASN A 44 16.38 17.32 -6.66
N GLY A 45 17.07 16.38 -6.02
CA GLY A 45 16.56 15.10 -5.51
C GLY A 45 16.76 14.91 -4.01
N ARG A 46 16.00 13.96 -3.42
CA ARG A 46 16.13 13.58 -2.01
C ARG A 46 17.48 12.89 -1.74
N ASN A 47 18.09 13.20 -0.60
CA ASN A 47 19.42 12.72 -0.25
C ASN A 47 19.33 11.59 0.80
N PHE A 48 19.53 10.34 0.36
CA PHE A 48 19.42 9.17 1.23
C PHE A 48 20.78 8.56 1.62
N LEU A 49 20.92 8.24 2.90
CA LEU A 49 22.03 7.49 3.47
C LEU A 49 21.51 6.15 4.00
N PHE A 50 21.82 5.04 3.33
CA PHE A 50 21.43 3.71 3.76
C PHE A 50 22.53 3.05 4.59
N TYR A 51 22.12 2.27 5.59
CA TYR A 51 22.99 1.47 6.44
C TYR A 51 22.41 0.07 6.64
N ASP A 52 23.12 -0.93 6.14
CA ASP A 52 22.79 -2.35 6.17
C ASP A 52 24.00 -3.19 6.59
N TYR A 53 24.75 -2.72 7.58
CA TYR A 53 26.15 -3.09 7.94
C TYR A 53 27.23 -2.42 7.09
N GLN A 54 26.88 -1.94 5.90
CA GLN A 54 27.71 -1.03 5.14
C GLN A 54 26.93 0.24 4.84
N TYR A 55 27.63 1.36 4.71
CA TYR A 55 26.99 2.61 4.35
C TYR A 55 26.91 2.73 2.83
N HIS A 56 25.68 2.74 2.32
CA HIS A 56 25.36 2.96 0.92
C HIS A 56 24.85 4.39 0.71
N HIS A 57 25.39 5.06 -0.30
CA HIS A 57 24.94 6.38 -0.71
C HIS A 57 23.96 6.22 -1.88
N VAL A 58 22.73 6.66 -1.70
CA VAL A 58 21.79 6.87 -2.81
C VAL A 58 21.66 8.37 -2.97
N LEU A 59 22.71 8.95 -3.57
CA LEU A 59 22.80 10.35 -3.94
C LEU A 59 23.08 10.41 -5.44
N ASP A 60 22.67 11.48 -6.10
CA ASP A 60 23.22 11.84 -7.41
C ASP A 60 24.74 12.14 -7.34
N ALA A 61 25.27 12.33 -6.14
CA ALA A 61 26.68 12.41 -5.81
C ALA A 61 27.38 11.02 -5.83
N ARG A 62 27.40 10.36 -6.98
CA ARG A 62 28.13 9.09 -7.18
C ARG A 62 29.58 9.24 -6.70
N ASN A 63 29.98 8.43 -5.71
CA ASN A 63 31.32 8.33 -5.11
C ASN A 63 31.80 9.47 -4.20
N LYS A 64 30.96 10.45 -3.81
CA LYS A 64 31.37 11.53 -2.88
C LYS A 64 31.25 11.11 -1.40
N ARG A 65 32.16 11.61 -0.55
CA ARG A 65 32.08 11.55 0.91
C ARG A 65 31.20 12.69 1.42
N ILE A 66 30.33 12.43 2.39
CA ILE A 66 29.56 13.51 3.04
C ILE A 66 30.24 13.88 4.36
N GLU A 67 30.47 15.17 4.54
CA GLU A 67 31.05 15.75 5.74
C GLU A 67 30.17 16.83 6.35
N VAL A 68 30.34 17.04 7.64
CA VAL A 68 29.80 18.16 8.38
C VAL A 68 30.95 19.07 8.79
N GLU A 69 30.99 20.26 8.22
CA GLU A 69 31.95 21.31 8.57
C GLU A 69 31.36 22.22 9.64
N GLN A 70 32.06 22.36 10.76
CA GLN A 70 31.60 23.14 11.91
C GLN A 70 32.07 24.60 11.79
N ASP A 71 31.14 25.50 11.49
CA ASP A 71 31.36 26.93 11.49
C ASP A 71 30.99 27.53 12.85
N LYS A 72 31.98 27.64 13.73
CA LYS A 72 31.80 28.23 15.07
C LYS A 72 31.46 29.72 15.04
N LYS A 73 31.86 30.45 13.98
CA LYS A 73 31.64 31.89 13.88
C LYS A 73 30.17 32.17 13.59
N ASN A 74 29.59 31.44 12.64
CA ASN A 74 28.19 31.57 12.25
C ASN A 74 27.25 30.62 13.01
N ARG A 75 27.80 29.80 13.92
CA ARG A 75 27.06 28.79 14.72
C ARG A 75 26.27 27.83 13.81
N ALA A 76 26.92 27.38 12.75
CA ALA A 76 26.32 26.52 11.73
C ALA A 76 27.15 25.24 11.52
N ASN A 77 26.47 24.14 11.22
CA ASN A 77 27.04 22.85 10.84
C ASN A 77 26.66 22.58 9.38
N TRP A 78 27.62 22.74 8.47
CA TRP A 78 27.39 22.67 7.02
C TRP A 78 27.56 21.25 6.48
N ILE A 79 26.51 20.67 5.89
CA ILE A 79 26.58 19.36 5.22
C ILE A 79 27.13 19.56 3.81
N LYS A 80 28.27 18.93 3.50
CA LYS A 80 28.98 19.06 2.22
C LYS A 80 29.25 17.71 1.58
N ALA A 81 29.12 17.64 0.26
CA ALA A 81 29.58 16.52 -0.54
C ALA A 81 31.01 16.81 -1.04
N VAL A 82 31.94 15.93 -0.69
CA VAL A 82 33.39 16.08 -0.88
C VAL A 82 33.89 14.95 -1.78
N ASP A 83 34.68 15.27 -2.81
CA ASP A 83 35.17 14.28 -3.75
C ASP A 83 36.21 13.32 -3.12
N PRO A 84 36.21 12.04 -3.50
CA PRO A 84 37.12 11.05 -2.92
C PRO A 84 38.59 11.42 -3.20
N GLY A 85 39.41 11.44 -2.16
CA GLY A 85 40.84 11.80 -2.23
C GLY A 85 41.16 13.27 -1.91
N THR A 86 40.16 14.14 -1.74
CA THR A 86 40.38 15.50 -1.21
C THR A 86 40.47 15.50 0.32
N GLN A 87 41.39 16.32 0.85
CA GLN A 87 41.49 16.62 2.28
C GLN A 87 40.30 17.48 2.67
N GLY A 88 39.32 16.88 3.35
CA GLY A 88 38.15 17.58 3.87
C GLY A 88 38.48 18.25 5.22
N SER A 89 37.82 19.36 5.53
CA SER A 89 37.92 20.04 6.83
C SER A 89 36.87 19.56 7.83
N GLY A 90 35.90 18.76 7.40
CA GLY A 90 34.75 18.36 8.20
C GLY A 90 34.83 16.94 8.76
N VAL A 91 33.91 16.63 9.66
CA VAL A 91 33.73 15.27 10.19
C VAL A 91 32.83 14.48 9.26
N ASN A 92 33.13 13.21 9.02
CA ASN A 92 32.23 12.35 8.25
C ASN A 92 30.84 12.26 8.91
N ILE A 93 29.78 12.59 8.17
CA ILE A 93 28.41 12.57 8.69
C ILE A 93 28.02 11.20 9.25
N ARG A 94 28.58 10.11 8.69
CA ARG A 94 28.35 8.74 9.15
C ARG A 94 28.78 8.54 10.60
N SER A 95 29.87 9.19 11.04
CA SER A 95 30.35 9.11 12.43
C SER A 95 29.35 9.75 13.39
N ILE A 96 28.87 10.96 13.04
CA ILE A 96 27.88 11.69 13.83
C ILE A 96 26.60 10.87 13.97
N LEU A 97 26.07 10.40 12.83
CA LEU A 97 24.84 9.61 12.80
C LEU A 97 25.00 8.27 13.54
N SER A 98 26.15 7.60 13.41
CA SER A 98 26.46 6.36 14.14
C SER A 98 26.51 6.56 15.65
N GLU A 99 27.12 7.64 16.13
CA GLU A 99 27.23 7.90 17.57
C GLU A 99 25.88 8.27 18.18
N ILE A 100 25.09 9.12 17.50
CA ILE A 100 23.72 9.44 17.92
C ILE A 100 22.87 8.16 17.95
N ALA A 101 22.94 7.36 16.88
CA ALA A 101 22.29 6.06 16.77
C ALA A 101 22.65 5.11 17.91
N GLY A 102 23.95 4.99 18.20
CA GLY A 102 24.50 4.16 19.26
C GLY A 102 24.05 4.61 20.63
N TYR A 103 24.03 5.93 20.88
CA TYR A 103 23.52 6.50 22.12
C TYR A 103 22.03 6.21 22.33
N LEU A 104 21.18 6.40 21.30
CA LEU A 104 19.75 6.09 21.40
C LEU A 104 19.52 4.61 21.73
N THR A 105 20.28 3.72 21.11
CA THR A 105 20.23 2.27 21.40
C THR A 105 20.68 1.97 22.83
N TYR A 106 21.76 2.61 23.29
CA TYR A 106 22.27 2.49 24.65
C TYR A 106 21.24 2.97 25.69
N PHE A 107 20.62 4.12 25.43
CA PHE A 107 19.57 4.70 26.27
C PHE A 107 18.37 3.76 26.37
N GLN A 108 17.83 3.28 25.25
CA GLN A 108 16.70 2.35 25.23
C GLN A 108 16.97 1.05 26.02
N ARG A 109 18.16 0.46 25.87
CA ARG A 109 18.58 -0.71 26.67
C ARG A 109 18.67 -0.39 28.16
N GLY A 110 19.18 0.80 28.49
CA GLY A 110 19.23 1.26 29.86
C GLY A 110 17.83 1.42 30.47
N ILE A 111 16.90 2.06 29.77
CA ILE A 111 15.48 2.16 30.17
C ILE A 111 14.85 0.78 30.35
N SER A 112 15.16 -0.16 29.45
CA SER A 112 14.71 -1.55 29.51
C SER A 112 15.09 -2.20 30.85
N TYR A 113 16.35 -2.09 31.28
CA TYR A 113 16.79 -2.61 32.58
C TYR A 113 16.12 -1.92 33.77
N LEU A 114 15.93 -0.60 33.69
CA LEU A 114 15.25 0.14 34.76
C LEU A 114 13.80 -0.30 34.92
N ALA A 115 13.09 -0.51 33.80
CA ALA A 115 11.72 -0.97 33.80
C ALA A 115 11.59 -2.41 34.31
N GLU A 116 12.50 -3.31 33.93
CA GLU A 116 12.55 -4.68 34.47
C GLU A 116 12.76 -4.69 35.98
N ASN A 117 13.70 -3.89 36.49
CA ASN A 117 13.95 -3.76 37.92
C ASN A 117 12.72 -3.21 38.65
N TYR A 118 12.07 -2.20 38.08
CA TYR A 118 10.85 -1.62 38.67
C TYR A 118 9.68 -2.63 38.67
N LEU A 119 9.52 -3.38 37.58
CA LEU A 119 8.54 -4.45 37.47
C LEU A 119 8.79 -5.54 38.52
N TYR A 120 10.04 -5.94 38.71
CA TYR A 120 10.42 -6.93 39.72
C TYR A 120 10.09 -6.45 41.14
N LEU A 121 10.43 -5.20 41.49
CA LEU A 121 10.08 -4.60 42.77
C LEU A 121 8.57 -4.55 43.00
N LYS A 122 7.79 -4.27 41.94
CA LYS A 122 6.31 -4.26 42.02
C LYS A 122 5.71 -5.64 42.22
N ASN A 123 6.32 -6.67 41.65
CA ASN A 123 5.90 -8.05 41.79
C ASN A 123 6.28 -8.67 43.14
N GLU A 124 7.28 -8.13 43.86
CA GLU A 124 7.63 -8.53 45.23
C GLU A 124 6.70 -7.91 46.31
N ASP A 125 5.87 -6.94 45.95
CA ASP A 125 4.93 -6.30 46.87
C ASP A 125 3.62 -7.12 46.93
N ASP A 126 3.51 -8.00 47.93
CA ASP A 126 2.38 -8.90 48.19
C ASP A 126 1.01 -8.17 48.33
N ASN A 127 0.98 -6.85 48.47
CA ASN A 127 -0.25 -6.06 48.57
C ASN A 127 -0.82 -5.65 47.19
N ASN A 128 -0.10 -5.84 46.09
CA ASN A 128 -0.60 -5.53 44.75
C ASN A 128 -1.35 -6.74 44.16
N GLN A 129 -2.68 -6.66 44.12
CA GLN A 129 -3.52 -7.69 43.47
C GLN A 129 -3.57 -7.56 41.94
N GLU A 130 -3.19 -6.40 41.39
CA GLU A 130 -3.19 -6.15 39.95
C GLU A 130 -1.83 -6.47 39.31
N LEU A 131 -1.86 -7.23 38.21
CA LEU A 131 -0.69 -7.53 37.38
C LEU A 131 -0.14 -6.25 36.75
N PHE A 132 1.00 -5.77 37.26
CA PHE A 132 1.70 -4.65 36.65
C PHE A 132 2.43 -5.12 35.37
N SER A 133 2.22 -4.43 34.25
CA SER A 133 2.79 -4.84 32.95
C SER A 133 4.18 -4.25 32.70
N LEU A 134 4.99 -4.90 31.87
CA LEU A 134 6.27 -4.34 31.42
C LEU A 134 6.11 -3.01 30.67
N GLU A 135 5.04 -2.87 29.89
CA GLU A 135 4.73 -1.62 29.18
C GLU A 135 4.47 -0.48 30.18
N SER A 136 3.68 -0.74 31.21
CA SER A 136 3.42 0.22 32.29
C SER A 136 4.71 0.60 33.03
N ALA A 137 5.63 -0.36 33.24
CA ALA A 137 6.94 -0.10 33.84
C ALA A 137 7.81 0.80 32.95
N LEU A 138 7.88 0.53 31.64
CA LEU A 138 8.61 1.33 30.67
C LEU A 138 8.10 2.77 30.63
N ARG A 139 6.78 2.94 30.50
CA ARG A 139 6.13 4.27 30.51
C ARG A 139 6.42 5.01 31.81
N THR A 140 6.39 4.32 32.95
CA THR A 140 6.70 4.92 34.26
C THR A 140 8.13 5.45 34.31
N VAL A 141 9.12 4.66 33.87
CA VAL A 141 10.52 5.08 33.85
C VAL A 141 10.72 6.24 32.88
N LEU A 142 10.18 6.15 31.66
CA LEU A 142 10.33 7.18 30.62
C LEU A 142 9.72 8.53 31.04
N ASN A 143 8.58 8.53 31.74
CA ASN A 143 7.94 9.77 32.22
C ASN A 143 8.82 10.58 33.19
N HIS A 144 9.77 9.94 33.88
CA HIS A 144 10.72 10.67 34.74
C HIS A 144 11.73 11.51 33.95
N PHE A 145 11.91 11.24 32.65
CA PHE A 145 12.77 12.02 31.77
C PHE A 145 12.09 13.27 31.19
N ARG A 146 10.80 13.51 31.49
CA ARG A 146 10.01 14.66 31.00
C ARG A 146 10.00 14.78 29.48
N LEU A 147 9.94 13.64 28.80
CA LEU A 147 9.70 13.54 27.37
C LEU A 147 8.23 13.85 27.08
N ASP A 148 7.91 14.23 25.83
CA ASP A 148 6.52 14.37 25.42
C ASP A 148 5.85 12.99 25.26
N GLU A 149 4.52 12.98 25.16
CA GLU A 149 3.76 11.73 25.07
C GLU A 149 4.11 10.93 23.81
N ALA A 150 4.36 11.63 22.69
CA ALA A 150 4.73 11.02 21.43
C ALA A 150 6.08 10.28 21.50
N ASP A 151 7.09 10.87 22.14
CA ASP A 151 8.40 10.26 22.38
C ASP A 151 8.30 9.09 23.36
N VAL A 152 7.48 9.21 24.42
CA VAL A 152 7.23 8.12 25.36
C VAL A 152 6.60 6.93 24.64
N ASP A 153 5.57 7.16 23.80
CA ASP A 153 4.93 6.13 22.99
C ASP A 153 5.91 5.48 22.01
N PHE A 154 6.65 6.30 21.28
CA PHE A 154 7.65 5.84 20.32
C PHE A 154 8.72 4.96 20.97
N LEU A 155 9.32 5.41 22.08
CA LEU A 155 10.35 4.66 22.79
C LEU A 155 9.81 3.39 23.44
N THR A 156 8.60 3.45 24.02
CA THR A 156 7.95 2.27 24.61
C THR A 156 7.73 1.20 23.55
N ASN A 157 7.15 1.55 22.41
CA ASN A 157 6.90 0.62 21.32
C ASN A 157 8.21 0.00 20.79
N ASN A 158 9.24 0.83 20.54
CA ASN A 158 10.54 0.35 20.08
C ASN A 158 11.21 -0.63 21.05
N ILE A 159 11.14 -0.34 22.36
CA ILE A 159 11.69 -1.22 23.38
C ILE A 159 10.89 -2.53 23.45
N MET A 160 9.56 -2.45 23.47
CA MET A 160 8.67 -3.61 23.52
C MET A 160 8.84 -4.53 22.31
N GLU A 161 9.12 -4.00 21.13
CA GLU A 161 9.45 -4.81 19.96
C GLU A 161 10.68 -5.69 20.18
N GLY A 162 11.70 -5.18 20.87
CA GLY A 162 12.93 -5.90 21.20
C GLY A 162 12.75 -7.01 22.24
N TYR A 163 11.74 -6.90 23.10
CA TYR A 163 11.42 -7.89 24.14
C TYR A 163 10.73 -9.14 23.64
N MET A 164 10.21 -9.11 22.42
CA MET A 164 9.52 -10.24 21.87
C MET A 164 10.50 -11.37 21.53
N PRO A 165 10.48 -12.51 22.24
CA PRO A 165 11.53 -13.52 22.14
C PRO A 165 11.58 -14.17 20.76
N TYR A 166 12.80 -14.31 20.25
CA TYR A 166 13.11 -14.99 19.00
C TYR A 166 13.82 -16.32 19.30
N ASN A 167 13.07 -17.42 19.30
CA ASN A 167 13.64 -18.77 19.45
C ASN A 167 13.26 -19.64 18.24
N LEU A 168 13.74 -19.25 17.05
CA LEU A 168 13.87 -20.16 15.92
C LEU A 168 15.33 -20.58 15.85
N GLY A 169 15.59 -21.84 16.20
CA GLY A 169 16.91 -22.44 16.40
C GLY A 169 17.97 -21.95 15.42
N LEU A 170 18.99 -21.27 15.96
CA LEU A 170 20.16 -20.87 15.21
C LEU A 170 21.14 -22.04 15.17
N ASP A 171 21.46 -22.49 13.95
CA ASP A 171 22.74 -23.13 13.71
C ASP A 171 23.81 -22.03 13.78
N LYS A 172 24.84 -22.22 14.60
CA LYS A 172 25.88 -21.21 14.91
C LYS A 172 26.83 -20.91 13.72
N GLY A 173 26.51 -21.35 12.51
CA GLY A 173 27.47 -21.53 11.42
C GLY A 173 27.52 -20.46 10.31
N SER A 174 26.59 -19.50 10.23
CA SER A 174 26.60 -18.53 9.10
C SER A 174 26.21 -17.11 9.49
N ILE A 175 27.04 -16.48 10.32
CA ILE A 175 26.84 -15.11 10.86
C ILE A 175 26.68 -14.04 9.75
N GLN A 176 27.18 -14.26 8.53
CA GLN A 176 27.23 -13.22 7.50
C GLN A 176 25.92 -12.96 6.72
N ARG A 177 24.99 -13.92 6.62
CA ARG A 177 23.69 -13.70 5.93
C ARG A 177 22.52 -13.42 6.88
N LEU A 178 22.69 -13.71 8.17
CA LEU A 178 21.69 -13.46 9.21
C LEU A 178 21.66 -11.98 9.62
N GLY A 179 22.76 -11.26 9.43
CA GLY A 179 22.89 -9.87 9.88
C GLY A 179 21.76 -8.98 9.36
N PHE A 180 21.64 -8.80 8.05
CA PHE A 180 20.67 -7.84 7.48
C PHE A 180 19.23 -8.15 7.87
N TYR A 181 18.79 -9.41 7.76
CA TYR A 181 17.39 -9.75 7.98
C TYR A 181 16.99 -9.64 9.46
N ASP A 182 17.86 -10.08 10.37
CA ASP A 182 17.56 -10.17 11.80
C ASP A 182 18.01 -8.95 12.60
N ALA A 183 18.95 -8.13 12.10
CA ALA A 183 19.28 -6.83 12.69
C ALA A 183 18.63 -5.64 11.98
N GLY A 184 18.02 -5.90 10.81
CA GLY A 184 17.34 -4.90 10.00
C GLY A 184 18.30 -3.91 9.35
N PHE A 185 17.78 -2.73 9.07
CA PHE A 185 18.51 -1.67 8.37
C PHE A 185 18.03 -0.31 8.81
N ARG A 186 18.83 0.70 8.49
CA ARG A 186 18.52 2.09 8.78
C ARG A 186 18.75 2.92 7.53
N TYR A 187 17.96 3.96 7.36
CA TYR A 187 18.34 5.01 6.44
C TYR A 187 18.08 6.40 7.04
N HIS A 188 18.81 7.38 6.52
CA HIS A 188 18.60 8.78 6.84
C HIS A 188 18.18 9.53 5.58
N ASP A 189 17.19 10.41 5.74
CA ASP A 189 16.69 11.30 4.68
C ASP A 189 17.01 12.74 5.08
N ILE A 190 17.83 13.41 4.27
CA ILE A 190 18.22 14.80 4.49
C ILE A 190 17.35 15.68 3.60
N VAL A 191 16.50 16.47 4.24
CA VAL A 191 15.45 17.26 3.59
C VAL A 191 15.71 18.74 3.78
N ASP A 192 15.76 19.45 2.65
CA ASP A 192 15.68 20.89 2.53
C ASP A 192 14.31 21.28 1.95
N SER A 193 13.72 22.35 2.46
CA SER A 193 12.40 22.84 2.05
C SER A 193 12.30 24.33 2.33
N ASP A 194 11.55 25.05 1.49
CA ASP A 194 11.24 26.47 1.66
C ASP A 194 10.55 26.76 3.01
N GLU A 195 9.76 25.81 3.54
CA GLU A 195 9.10 25.94 4.85
C GLU A 195 10.09 26.04 6.01
N HIS A 196 11.31 25.54 5.82
CA HIS A 196 12.37 25.57 6.82
C HIS A 196 13.72 25.89 6.18
N ASP A 197 13.76 26.91 5.32
CA ASP A 197 14.91 27.24 4.48
C ASP A 197 16.22 27.49 5.29
N THR A 198 16.12 27.94 6.53
CA THR A 198 17.30 28.20 7.37
C THR A 198 17.95 26.93 7.97
N LEU A 199 17.36 25.74 7.80
CA LEU A 199 17.90 24.49 8.32
C LEU A 199 17.60 23.29 7.42
N SER A 200 18.39 22.24 7.57
CA SER A 200 18.12 20.93 6.97
C SER A 200 17.65 19.97 8.05
N LYS A 201 16.57 19.25 7.76
CA LYS A 201 16.05 18.20 8.66
C LYS A 201 16.66 16.86 8.25
N ILE A 202 17.23 16.15 9.23
CA ILE A 202 17.73 14.79 9.03
C ILE A 202 16.76 13.84 9.71
N TYR A 203 15.95 13.15 8.91
CA TYR A 203 15.07 12.10 9.42
C TYR A 203 15.84 10.79 9.50
N MET A 204 15.59 10.02 10.56
CA MET A 204 16.17 8.70 10.76
C MET A 204 15.06 7.66 10.79
N TYR A 205 15.13 6.71 9.88
CA TYR A 205 14.22 5.57 9.80
C TYR A 205 14.98 4.31 10.17
N ASN A 206 14.61 3.70 11.30
CA ASN A 206 15.30 2.54 11.84
C ASN A 206 14.36 1.34 11.87
N PHE A 207 14.72 0.28 11.14
CA PHE A 207 14.01 -0.98 11.14
C PHE A 207 14.86 -1.99 11.90
N SER A 208 14.34 -2.47 13.03
CA SER A 208 15.03 -3.42 13.90
C SER A 208 15.15 -4.83 13.31
N ARG A 209 14.36 -5.10 12.26
CA ARG A 209 14.32 -6.34 11.50
C ARG A 209 13.60 -6.12 10.17
N THR A 210 13.79 -7.06 9.25
CA THR A 210 13.07 -7.08 7.97
C THR A 210 11.67 -7.68 8.09
N PRO A 211 10.75 -7.37 7.15
CA PRO A 211 9.45 -8.03 7.04
C PRO A 211 9.56 -9.56 6.96
N GLU A 212 10.61 -10.09 6.33
CA GLU A 212 10.85 -11.53 6.26
C GLU A 212 11.19 -12.13 7.62
N SER A 213 12.05 -11.47 8.41
CA SER A 213 12.37 -11.93 9.76
C SER A 213 11.14 -11.85 10.68
N PHE A 214 10.33 -10.79 10.51
CA PHE A 214 9.01 -10.70 11.15
C PHE A 214 8.11 -11.89 10.78
N LEU A 215 7.97 -12.19 9.49
CA LEU A 215 7.12 -13.27 9.00
C LEU A 215 7.62 -14.64 9.45
N ALA A 216 8.92 -14.89 9.39
CA ALA A 216 9.52 -16.13 9.88
C ALA A 216 9.19 -16.33 11.37
N ARG A 217 9.23 -15.25 12.17
CA ARG A 217 8.82 -15.30 13.56
C ARG A 217 7.33 -15.62 13.71
N LEU A 218 6.45 -14.98 12.93
CA LEU A 218 5.01 -15.29 12.97
C LEU A 218 4.76 -16.78 12.70
N CYS A 219 5.47 -17.36 11.73
CA CYS A 219 5.41 -18.79 11.42
C CYS A 219 5.91 -19.71 12.55
N SER A 220 6.70 -19.22 13.52
CA SER A 220 7.08 -20.01 14.70
C SER A 220 5.99 -20.11 15.75
N GLN A 221 4.99 -19.22 15.70
CA GLN A 221 3.92 -19.12 16.69
C GLN A 221 2.56 -19.52 16.10
N ALA A 222 2.40 -19.49 14.77
CA ALA A 222 1.15 -19.75 14.10
C ALA A 222 1.36 -20.48 12.76
N LEU A 223 0.32 -21.20 12.32
CA LEU A 223 0.22 -21.67 10.94
C LEU A 223 -0.11 -20.47 10.04
N VAL A 224 0.82 -20.13 9.15
CA VAL A 224 0.66 -19.02 8.19
C VAL A 224 0.42 -19.58 6.80
N VAL A 225 -0.73 -19.23 6.19
CA VAL A 225 -1.07 -19.62 4.82
C VAL A 225 -0.92 -18.39 3.92
N GLY A 226 0.15 -18.37 3.12
CA GLY A 226 0.41 -17.30 2.15
C GLY A 226 -0.26 -17.58 0.80
N ILE A 227 -1.15 -16.69 0.36
CA ILE A 227 -1.82 -16.76 -0.95
C ILE A 227 -1.52 -15.47 -1.70
N SER A 228 -0.84 -15.56 -2.85
CA SER A 228 -0.63 -14.43 -3.76
C SER A 228 -0.45 -14.93 -5.19
N ALA A 229 -0.92 -14.15 -6.16
CA ALA A 229 -0.69 -14.39 -7.58
C ALA A 229 0.82 -14.38 -7.93
N THR A 230 1.63 -13.68 -7.13
CA THR A 230 3.08 -13.57 -7.29
C THR A 230 3.85 -14.37 -6.24
N ALA A 231 3.19 -15.15 -5.38
CA ALA A 231 3.82 -15.89 -4.27
C ALA A 231 4.95 -16.82 -4.71
N GLY A 232 4.95 -17.26 -5.98
CA GLY A 232 5.98 -18.14 -6.55
C GLY A 232 7.13 -17.41 -7.23
N LEU A 233 7.08 -16.09 -7.38
CA LEU A 233 8.13 -15.30 -8.02
C LEU A 233 9.26 -15.02 -7.03
N TYR A 234 10.46 -15.47 -7.37
CA TYR A 234 11.67 -15.20 -6.59
C TYR A 234 12.23 -13.81 -6.94
N THR A 235 11.50 -12.77 -6.52
CA THR A 235 11.97 -11.38 -6.57
C THR A 235 11.96 -10.80 -5.16
N ASN A 236 13.08 -10.25 -4.72
CA ASN A 236 13.18 -9.57 -3.42
C ASN A 236 12.74 -8.10 -3.53
N ILE A 237 12.41 -7.65 -4.75
CA ILE A 237 11.85 -6.31 -5.02
C ILE A 237 10.35 -6.50 -5.23
N GLY A 238 9.55 -6.01 -4.27
CA GLY A 238 8.08 -6.09 -4.31
C GLY A 238 7.49 -7.42 -3.83
N ASN A 239 8.31 -8.36 -3.33
CA ASN A 239 7.85 -9.59 -2.69
C ASN A 239 8.83 -10.03 -1.58
N TYR A 240 8.41 -10.95 -0.73
CA TYR A 240 9.25 -11.49 0.34
C TYR A 240 10.40 -12.34 -0.20
N ASP A 241 11.56 -12.27 0.44
CA ASP A 241 12.65 -13.21 0.16
C ASP A 241 12.27 -14.65 0.59
N LEU A 242 11.79 -15.42 -0.38
CA LEU A 242 11.42 -16.83 -0.19
C LEU A 242 12.63 -17.72 0.11
N GLN A 243 13.84 -17.34 -0.30
CA GLN A 243 15.05 -18.11 0.03
C GLN A 243 15.37 -17.97 1.51
N TYR A 244 15.29 -16.76 2.06
CA TYR A 244 15.41 -16.52 3.49
C TYR A 244 14.36 -17.32 4.27
N LEU A 245 13.09 -17.23 3.87
CA LEU A 245 12.00 -17.95 4.57
C LEU A 245 12.20 -19.47 4.54
N LYS A 246 12.57 -20.04 3.38
CA LYS A 246 12.90 -21.48 3.28
C LYS A 246 14.07 -21.87 4.18
N TYR A 247 15.11 -21.05 4.20
CA TYR A 247 16.28 -21.31 5.03
C TYR A 247 15.94 -21.28 6.53
N ARG A 248 15.18 -20.28 6.97
CA ARG A 248 14.79 -20.11 8.38
C ARG A 248 13.77 -21.16 8.84
N LEU A 249 12.74 -21.43 8.03
CA LEU A 249 11.63 -22.30 8.39
C LEU A 249 11.91 -23.78 8.10
N ARG A 250 12.88 -24.09 7.23
CA ARG A 250 13.30 -25.46 6.89
C ARG A 250 12.08 -26.33 6.52
N ASN A 251 11.88 -27.43 7.25
CA ASN A 251 10.81 -28.39 7.02
C ASN A 251 9.41 -27.80 7.28
N SER A 252 9.31 -26.68 8.00
CA SER A 252 8.05 -25.98 8.23
C SER A 252 7.64 -25.08 7.05
N PHE A 253 8.55 -24.81 6.10
CA PHE A 253 8.19 -24.14 4.86
C PHE A 253 7.57 -25.15 3.90
N ILE A 254 6.24 -25.15 3.81
CA ILE A 254 5.50 -26.07 2.95
C ILE A 254 5.11 -25.35 1.66
N ARG A 255 5.57 -25.87 0.52
CA ARG A 255 5.05 -25.49 -0.80
C ARG A 255 4.10 -26.58 -1.25
N MET A 256 2.98 -26.18 -1.86
CA MET A 256 2.07 -27.12 -2.48
C MET A 256 2.79 -28.00 -3.50
N GLU A 257 2.63 -29.31 -3.35
CA GLU A 257 3.14 -30.31 -4.30
C GLU A 257 2.36 -30.28 -5.63
N GLU A 258 3.03 -30.69 -6.71
CA GLU A 258 2.41 -30.76 -8.04
C GLU A 258 1.15 -31.62 -8.06
N ALA A 259 1.12 -32.76 -7.36
CA ALA A 259 -0.08 -33.60 -7.29
C ALA A 259 -1.28 -32.88 -6.64
N SER A 260 -1.03 -32.10 -5.60
CA SER A 260 -2.06 -31.28 -4.95
C SER A 260 -2.51 -30.13 -5.84
N LEU A 261 -1.58 -29.51 -6.57
CA LEU A 261 -1.89 -28.49 -7.58
C LEU A 261 -2.71 -29.06 -8.73
N SER A 262 -2.39 -30.25 -9.24
CA SER A 262 -3.16 -30.92 -10.28
C SER A 262 -4.58 -31.24 -9.81
N ARG A 263 -4.74 -31.70 -8.56
CA ARG A 263 -6.07 -31.92 -7.97
C ARG A 263 -6.87 -30.62 -7.87
N LEU A 264 -6.25 -29.53 -7.39
CA LEU A 264 -6.91 -28.23 -7.33
C LEU A 264 -7.23 -27.70 -8.73
N ASN A 265 -6.35 -27.89 -9.71
CA ASN A 265 -6.60 -27.47 -11.09
C ASN A 265 -7.75 -28.26 -11.70
N LYS A 266 -7.83 -29.58 -11.46
CA LYS A 266 -8.97 -30.39 -11.89
C LYS A 266 -10.28 -29.91 -11.25
N GLN A 267 -10.29 -29.69 -9.93
CA GLN A 267 -11.45 -29.13 -9.24
C GLN A 267 -11.81 -27.74 -9.77
N PHE A 268 -10.83 -26.89 -10.02
CA PHE A 268 -11.01 -25.57 -10.61
C PHE A 268 -11.68 -25.69 -11.98
N LEU A 269 -11.13 -26.49 -12.90
CA LEU A 269 -11.69 -26.73 -14.23
C LEU A 269 -13.11 -27.33 -14.18
N GLU A 270 -13.39 -28.23 -13.23
CA GLU A 270 -14.73 -28.76 -13.01
C GLU A 270 -15.70 -27.66 -12.51
N THR A 271 -15.25 -26.80 -11.58
CA THR A 271 -16.04 -25.66 -11.09
C THR A 271 -16.16 -24.52 -12.08
N THR A 272 -15.25 -24.39 -13.04
CA THR A 272 -15.31 -23.38 -14.10
C THR A 272 -15.83 -23.94 -15.42
N ARG A 273 -16.36 -25.17 -15.41
CA ARG A 273 -16.91 -25.79 -16.62
C ARG A 273 -18.02 -24.91 -17.20
N GLY A 274 -17.90 -24.60 -18.49
CA GLY A 274 -18.76 -23.66 -19.20
C GLY A 274 -18.12 -22.29 -19.44
N TYR A 275 -17.07 -21.91 -18.70
CA TYR A 275 -16.27 -20.72 -19.03
C TYR A 275 -15.53 -20.85 -20.35
N ASP A 276 -15.22 -22.08 -20.81
CA ASP A 276 -14.62 -22.32 -22.13
C ASP A 276 -15.53 -21.86 -23.29
N SER A 277 -16.83 -21.72 -23.04
CA SER A 277 -17.81 -21.18 -23.99
C SER A 277 -17.95 -19.66 -23.91
N ILE A 278 -17.16 -18.99 -23.07
CA ILE A 278 -17.13 -17.54 -22.91
C ILE A 278 -15.88 -17.00 -23.59
N THR A 279 -16.10 -16.11 -24.57
CA THR A 279 -15.01 -15.36 -25.18
C THR A 279 -14.87 -14.02 -24.48
N ILE A 280 -13.73 -13.81 -23.81
CA ILE A 280 -13.37 -12.50 -23.28
C ILE A 280 -12.59 -11.77 -24.38
N GLN A 281 -13.18 -10.72 -24.93
CA GLN A 281 -12.51 -9.84 -25.89
C GLN A 281 -11.90 -8.65 -25.14
N THR A 282 -10.61 -8.43 -25.38
CA THR A 282 -9.87 -7.31 -24.83
C THR A 282 -9.41 -6.41 -25.96
N GLU A 283 -9.73 -5.13 -25.85
CA GLU A 283 -9.33 -4.12 -26.82
C GLU A 283 -8.84 -2.89 -26.06
N PHE A 284 -7.76 -2.30 -26.55
CA PHE A 284 -7.24 -1.06 -25.99
C PHE A 284 -8.00 0.12 -26.55
N ILE A 285 -8.58 0.95 -25.67
CA ILE A 285 -9.19 2.22 -26.04
C ILE A 285 -8.23 3.33 -25.63
N GLY A 286 -7.34 3.63 -26.57
CA GLY A 286 -6.32 4.66 -26.46
C GLY A 286 -6.77 5.94 -27.13
N THR A 287 -6.62 7.04 -26.39
CA THR A 287 -6.61 8.39 -26.92
C THR A 287 -5.66 9.15 -26.01
N GLN A 288 -4.44 9.44 -26.47
CA GLN A 288 -3.41 10.08 -25.63
C GLN A 288 -2.98 11.45 -26.13
N LEU A 289 -3.22 11.75 -27.41
CA LEU A 289 -2.84 13.00 -28.04
C LEU A 289 -4.07 13.75 -28.54
N PHE A 290 -3.99 15.09 -28.52
CA PHE A 290 -5.06 15.96 -29.01
C PHE A 290 -5.55 15.60 -30.42
N ASN A 291 -4.61 15.49 -31.38
CA ASN A 291 -4.96 15.22 -32.78
C ASN A 291 -5.68 13.86 -32.94
N GLU A 292 -5.26 12.85 -32.18
CA GLU A 292 -5.93 11.54 -32.18
C GLU A 292 -7.35 11.66 -31.61
N ALA A 293 -7.51 12.41 -30.51
CA ALA A 293 -8.80 12.63 -29.87
C ALA A 293 -9.80 13.33 -30.79
N VAL A 294 -9.36 14.40 -31.47
CA VAL A 294 -10.21 15.15 -32.41
C VAL A 294 -10.58 14.31 -33.62
N CYS A 295 -9.61 13.63 -34.25
CA CYS A 295 -9.90 12.75 -35.39
C CYS A 295 -10.85 11.61 -35.02
N GLN A 296 -10.68 11.03 -33.83
CA GLN A 296 -11.57 9.99 -33.33
C GLN A 296 -12.97 10.53 -33.05
N LEU A 297 -13.10 11.73 -32.47
CA LEU A 297 -14.39 12.37 -32.24
C LEU A 297 -15.11 12.76 -33.54
N GLU A 298 -14.37 13.31 -34.51
CA GLU A 298 -14.88 13.62 -35.85
C GLU A 298 -15.44 12.36 -36.51
N SER A 299 -14.70 11.24 -36.44
CA SER A 299 -15.18 9.96 -36.97
C SER A 299 -16.39 9.38 -36.21
N LEU A 300 -16.55 9.68 -34.91
CA LEU A 300 -17.69 9.20 -34.11
C LEU A 300 -18.97 9.99 -34.39
N LEU A 301 -18.83 11.29 -34.66
CA LEU A 301 -19.95 12.20 -34.91
C LEU A 301 -20.31 12.34 -36.39
N ASP A 302 -19.39 11.98 -37.29
CA ASP A 302 -19.44 12.33 -38.73
C ASP A 302 -19.61 13.84 -38.96
N ASP A 303 -19.10 14.65 -38.02
CA ASP A 303 -19.22 16.11 -37.99
C ASP A 303 -17.99 16.74 -37.33
N ARG A 304 -17.19 17.41 -38.16
CA ARG A 304 -15.98 18.12 -37.73
C ARG A 304 -16.28 19.39 -36.93
N GLU A 305 -17.38 20.08 -37.21
CA GLU A 305 -17.76 21.29 -36.49
C GLU A 305 -18.18 20.94 -35.07
N ALA A 306 -18.97 19.87 -34.90
CA ALA A 306 -19.34 19.36 -33.59
C ALA A 306 -18.12 18.89 -32.78
N ALA A 307 -17.15 18.20 -33.42
CA ALA A 307 -15.92 17.79 -32.74
C ALA A 307 -15.10 19.00 -32.23
N ASN A 308 -14.98 20.06 -33.04
CA ASN A 308 -14.30 21.30 -32.63
C ASN A 308 -15.09 22.08 -31.56
N ALA A 309 -16.42 22.01 -31.58
CA ALA A 309 -17.26 22.65 -30.58
C ALA A 309 -17.00 22.09 -29.17
N LEU A 310 -16.82 20.76 -29.03
CA LEU A 310 -16.51 20.16 -27.73
C LEU A 310 -15.20 20.69 -27.16
N TRP A 311 -14.18 20.79 -28.01
CA TRP A 311 -12.89 21.33 -27.63
C TRP A 311 -13.01 22.78 -27.15
N ASN A 312 -13.71 23.63 -27.91
CA ASN A 312 -13.93 25.02 -27.54
C ASN A 312 -14.69 25.14 -26.20
N CYS A 313 -15.70 24.30 -25.97
CA CYS A 313 -16.40 24.25 -24.69
C CYS A 313 -15.47 23.90 -23.53
N ILE A 314 -14.61 22.87 -23.70
CA ILE A 314 -13.65 22.46 -22.67
C ILE A 314 -12.66 23.60 -22.37
N GLN A 315 -12.14 24.28 -23.40
CA GLN A 315 -11.23 25.41 -23.25
C GLN A 315 -11.89 26.58 -22.50
N CYS A 316 -13.12 26.96 -22.87
CA CYS A 316 -13.83 28.05 -22.21
C CYS A 316 -14.15 27.75 -20.74
N SER A 317 -14.46 26.50 -20.40
CA SER A 317 -14.76 26.09 -19.02
C SER A 317 -13.51 25.91 -18.14
N ASN A 318 -12.31 25.88 -18.72
CA ASN A 318 -11.05 25.58 -18.03
C ASN A 318 -9.91 26.52 -18.47
N SER A 319 -10.13 27.84 -18.42
CA SER A 319 -9.15 28.85 -18.86
C SER A 319 -7.82 28.82 -18.12
N ASP A 320 -7.81 28.30 -16.89
CA ASP A 320 -6.67 28.33 -15.98
C ASP A 320 -5.83 27.05 -16.03
N ILE A 321 -6.23 26.08 -16.85
CA ILE A 321 -5.53 24.80 -17.02
C ILE A 321 -4.55 24.90 -18.20
N ASP A 322 -3.39 24.26 -18.07
CA ASP A 322 -2.41 24.16 -19.15
C ASP A 322 -2.90 23.27 -20.31
N GLU A 323 -2.20 23.34 -21.44
CA GLU A 323 -2.57 22.60 -22.66
C GLU A 323 -2.65 21.09 -22.40
N GLN A 324 -1.68 20.53 -21.66
CA GLN A 324 -1.67 19.10 -21.32
C GLN A 324 -2.88 18.69 -20.48
N GLY A 325 -3.29 19.51 -19.51
CA GLY A 325 -4.50 19.26 -18.72
C GLY A 325 -5.78 19.32 -19.55
N LEU A 326 -5.86 20.24 -20.52
CA LEU A 326 -7.00 20.33 -21.46
C LEU A 326 -7.07 19.11 -22.38
N GLU A 327 -5.94 18.67 -22.92
CA GLU A 327 -5.85 17.44 -23.73
C GLU A 327 -6.35 16.22 -22.96
N TYR A 328 -5.93 16.10 -21.70
CA TYR A 328 -6.37 15.02 -20.82
C TYR A 328 -7.88 15.03 -20.58
N ILE A 329 -8.50 16.21 -20.44
CA ILE A 329 -9.96 16.35 -20.31
C ILE A 329 -10.65 15.90 -21.60
N LEU A 330 -10.19 16.37 -22.76
CA LEU A 330 -10.77 15.98 -24.06
C LEU A 330 -10.69 14.46 -24.27
N CYS A 331 -9.51 13.86 -24.05
CA CYS A 331 -9.30 12.42 -24.18
C CYS A 331 -10.28 11.63 -23.30
N ARG A 332 -10.62 12.12 -22.10
CA ARG A 332 -11.62 11.48 -21.24
C ARG A 332 -13.00 11.42 -21.88
N TYR A 333 -13.48 12.52 -22.46
CA TYR A 333 -14.77 12.55 -23.17
C TYR A 333 -14.76 11.62 -24.37
N VAL A 334 -13.73 11.70 -25.22
CA VAL A 334 -13.63 10.88 -26.44
C VAL A 334 -13.66 9.40 -26.11
N ARG A 335 -12.97 8.97 -25.06
CA ARG A 335 -12.98 7.56 -24.62
C ARG A 335 -14.36 7.12 -24.14
N ALA A 336 -15.06 7.96 -23.37
CA ALA A 336 -16.43 7.69 -22.94
C ALA A 336 -17.41 7.55 -24.12
N LEU A 337 -17.30 8.46 -25.11
CA LEU A 337 -18.12 8.46 -26.31
C LEU A 337 -17.79 7.28 -27.25
N THR A 338 -16.52 6.86 -27.29
CA THR A 338 -16.09 5.68 -28.06
C THR A 338 -16.72 4.40 -27.52
N VAL A 339 -16.69 4.20 -26.19
CA VAL A 339 -17.34 3.02 -25.59
C VAL A 339 -18.86 3.12 -25.64
N TRP A 340 -19.42 4.33 -25.65
CA TRP A 340 -20.84 4.53 -25.89
C TRP A 340 -21.25 4.05 -27.30
N ARG A 341 -20.51 4.46 -28.34
CA ARG A 341 -20.74 3.96 -29.70
C ARG A 341 -20.63 2.44 -29.77
N TYR A 342 -19.62 1.87 -29.13
CA TYR A 342 -19.46 0.42 -29.03
C TYR A 342 -20.69 -0.26 -28.39
N PHE A 343 -21.22 0.29 -27.30
CA PHE A 343 -22.44 -0.22 -26.67
C PHE A 343 -23.66 -0.15 -27.59
N LEU A 344 -23.81 0.91 -28.39
CA LEU A 344 -24.89 1.04 -29.36
C LEU A 344 -24.76 0.06 -30.54
N ASP A 345 -23.54 -0.28 -30.93
CA ASP A 345 -23.26 -1.20 -32.03
C ASP A 345 -23.34 -2.68 -31.63
N HIS A 346 -23.48 -2.96 -30.33
CA HIS A 346 -23.62 -4.31 -29.77
C HIS A 346 -24.95 -4.46 -28.99
N PRO A 347 -26.08 -4.70 -29.70
CA PRO A 347 -27.41 -4.84 -29.06
C PRO A 347 -27.50 -5.98 -28.04
N ASP A 348 -26.63 -6.98 -28.17
CA ASP A 348 -26.47 -8.12 -27.25
C ASP A 348 -25.80 -7.72 -25.92
N CYS A 349 -25.28 -6.50 -25.81
CA CYS A 349 -24.77 -5.94 -24.56
C CYS A 349 -25.93 -5.31 -23.76
N SER A 350 -26.38 -6.02 -22.71
CA SER A 350 -27.40 -5.52 -21.78
C SER A 350 -26.85 -4.56 -20.72
N ALA A 351 -25.60 -4.74 -20.30
CA ALA A 351 -24.96 -3.90 -19.29
C ALA A 351 -23.53 -3.57 -19.71
N PHE A 352 -23.18 -2.28 -19.67
CA PHE A 352 -21.82 -1.82 -19.93
C PHE A 352 -21.33 -0.99 -18.76
N LEU A 353 -20.18 -1.34 -18.18
CA LEU A 353 -19.61 -0.64 -17.02
C LEU A 353 -18.33 0.09 -17.41
N CYS A 354 -18.37 1.42 -17.29
CA CYS A 354 -17.24 2.31 -17.49
C CYS A 354 -16.72 2.81 -16.14
N LEU A 355 -15.43 2.59 -15.88
CA LEU A 355 -14.77 3.05 -14.66
C LEU A 355 -13.83 4.20 -14.97
N PHE A 356 -14.04 5.34 -14.31
CA PHE A 356 -13.20 6.53 -14.43
C PHE A 356 -12.58 6.92 -13.08
N ASN A 357 -11.45 7.64 -13.12
CA ASN A 357 -10.85 8.23 -11.92
C ASN A 357 -11.70 9.39 -11.38
N LYS A 358 -12.36 10.14 -12.27
CA LYS A 358 -13.32 11.20 -11.95
C LYS A 358 -14.67 10.87 -12.57
N LEU A 359 -15.74 10.98 -11.77
CA LEU A 359 -17.12 10.79 -12.23
C LEU A 359 -17.65 12.04 -12.93
N PRO A 360 -18.48 11.88 -13.96
CA PRO A 360 -19.17 13.01 -14.56
C PRO A 360 -20.22 13.55 -13.58
N LYS A 361 -20.29 14.88 -13.47
CA LYS A 361 -21.28 15.59 -12.65
C LYS A 361 -21.86 16.75 -13.46
N PRO A 362 -23.15 17.10 -13.26
CA PRO A 362 -23.73 18.25 -13.95
C PRO A 362 -22.89 19.51 -13.68
N LYS A 363 -22.51 20.23 -14.73
CA LYS A 363 -21.76 21.50 -14.67
C LYS A 363 -20.34 21.37 -14.07
N ASP A 364 -19.74 20.19 -14.03
CA ASP A 364 -18.35 20.03 -13.62
C ASP A 364 -17.41 20.36 -14.78
N PRO A 365 -16.54 21.39 -14.66
CA PRO A 365 -15.74 21.88 -15.78
C PRO A 365 -14.77 20.82 -16.33
N MET A 366 -14.35 19.85 -15.51
CA MET A 366 -13.42 18.81 -15.94
C MET A 366 -14.11 17.55 -16.47
N PHE A 367 -15.39 17.34 -16.15
CA PHE A 367 -16.18 16.22 -16.69
C PHE A 367 -17.68 16.44 -16.46
N ASP A 368 -18.30 17.19 -17.36
CA ASP A 368 -19.70 17.55 -17.31
C ASP A 368 -20.58 16.41 -17.83
N LEU A 369 -21.56 16.01 -17.02
CA LEU A 369 -22.53 15.00 -17.38
C LEU A 369 -23.48 15.46 -18.48
N ASP A 370 -23.85 16.74 -18.49
CA ASP A 370 -24.83 17.28 -19.44
C ASP A 370 -24.18 17.33 -20.84
N ILE A 371 -22.95 17.86 -20.95
CA ILE A 371 -22.17 17.83 -22.18
C ILE A 371 -21.96 16.38 -22.67
N LEU A 372 -21.62 15.44 -21.78
CA LEU A 372 -21.44 14.04 -22.16
C LEU A 372 -22.72 13.44 -22.75
N ARG A 373 -23.89 13.79 -22.20
CA ARG A 373 -25.20 13.34 -22.69
C ARG A 373 -25.56 13.96 -24.03
N ASP A 374 -25.34 15.25 -24.21
CA ASP A 374 -25.60 15.95 -25.49
C ASP A 374 -24.82 15.30 -26.63
N TYR A 375 -23.53 15.04 -26.42
CA TYR A 375 -22.70 14.35 -27.43
C TYR A 375 -23.06 12.88 -27.59
N ALA A 376 -23.50 12.21 -26.53
CA ALA A 376 -24.01 10.84 -26.65
C ALA A 376 -25.33 10.79 -27.45
N GLU A 377 -26.17 11.83 -27.36
CA GLU A 377 -27.39 11.98 -28.16
C GLU A 377 -27.07 12.23 -29.64
N LEU A 378 -26.07 13.05 -29.95
CA LEU A 378 -25.59 13.25 -31.33
C LEU A 378 -25.17 11.92 -31.96
N ILE A 379 -24.39 11.09 -31.24
CA ILE A 379 -23.96 9.77 -31.70
C ILE A 379 -25.13 8.78 -31.82
N MET A 380 -26.18 8.95 -31.01
CA MET A 380 -27.35 8.08 -30.98
C MET A 380 -28.43 8.49 -32.00
N SER A 381 -28.35 9.67 -32.61
CA SER A 381 -29.43 10.29 -33.42
C SER A 381 -30.06 9.36 -34.46
N ASP A 382 -29.31 8.40 -35.03
CA ASP A 382 -29.82 7.39 -35.98
C ASP A 382 -30.58 6.21 -35.35
N LYS A 383 -30.46 5.98 -34.03
CA LYS A 383 -30.93 4.78 -33.30
C LYS A 383 -31.90 5.08 -32.15
N VAL A 384 -32.29 6.35 -31.94
CA VAL A 384 -33.11 6.81 -30.80
C VAL A 384 -34.42 6.03 -30.66
N SER A 385 -35.10 5.76 -31.78
CA SER A 385 -36.41 5.09 -31.81
C SER A 385 -36.37 3.63 -31.36
N GLU A 386 -35.20 2.98 -31.33
CA GLU A 386 -35.06 1.55 -31.05
C GLU A 386 -34.64 1.23 -29.61
N ILE A 387 -33.89 2.12 -28.95
CA ILE A 387 -33.19 1.82 -27.68
C ILE A 387 -33.68 2.69 -26.52
N GLY A 388 -34.38 3.80 -26.81
CA GLY A 388 -34.86 4.77 -25.83
C GLY A 388 -33.91 5.96 -25.63
N PRO A 389 -34.29 6.95 -24.81
CA PRO A 389 -33.53 8.18 -24.63
C PRO A 389 -32.22 7.94 -23.85
N VAL A 390 -31.17 8.73 -24.14
CA VAL A 390 -29.84 8.63 -23.49
C VAL A 390 -29.97 8.76 -21.97
N ASN A 391 -30.87 9.63 -21.49
CA ASN A 391 -31.12 9.84 -20.07
C ASN A 391 -31.59 8.59 -19.31
N GLU A 392 -32.25 7.64 -19.97
CA GLU A 392 -32.67 6.38 -19.37
C GLU A 392 -31.59 5.30 -19.45
N LEU A 393 -30.67 5.42 -20.40
CA LEU A 393 -29.57 4.47 -20.62
C LEU A 393 -28.36 4.79 -19.73
N PHE A 394 -28.05 6.06 -19.52
CA PHE A 394 -26.92 6.53 -18.71
C PHE A 394 -27.25 6.51 -17.22
N ILE A 395 -26.65 5.56 -16.49
CA ILE A 395 -26.73 5.48 -15.02
C ILE A 395 -25.38 5.84 -14.43
N VAL A 396 -25.33 6.89 -13.60
CA VAL A 396 -24.12 7.27 -12.85
C VAL A 396 -24.22 6.73 -11.43
N LEU A 397 -23.41 5.72 -11.12
CA LEU A 397 -23.30 5.15 -9.77
C LEU A 397 -22.28 5.95 -8.94
N LYS A 398 -22.79 6.65 -7.94
CA LYS A 398 -22.04 7.50 -7.00
C LYS A 398 -21.99 6.84 -5.62
N SER A 399 -21.10 7.30 -4.75
CA SER A 399 -21.03 6.84 -3.35
C SER A 399 -22.28 7.21 -2.54
N ASP A 400 -22.88 8.35 -2.85
CA ASP A 400 -24.08 8.85 -2.17
C ASP A 400 -25.30 8.09 -2.69
N GLN A 401 -26.12 7.55 -1.78
CA GLN A 401 -27.29 6.72 -2.10
C GLN A 401 -26.97 5.49 -2.97
N PHE A 402 -25.75 4.96 -2.86
CA PHE A 402 -25.27 3.86 -3.69
C PHE A 402 -26.17 2.62 -3.65
N GLU A 403 -26.63 2.20 -2.47
CA GLU A 403 -27.44 0.96 -2.35
C GLU A 403 -28.80 1.08 -3.04
N GLU A 404 -29.48 2.22 -2.91
CA GLU A 404 -30.78 2.46 -3.58
C GLU A 404 -30.62 2.50 -5.11
N ALA A 405 -29.62 3.24 -5.59
CA ALA A 405 -29.32 3.32 -7.03
C ALA A 405 -28.90 1.95 -7.61
N LYS A 406 -28.18 1.14 -6.83
CA LYS A 406 -27.79 -0.21 -7.20
C LYS A 406 -29.00 -1.15 -7.24
N GLU A 407 -29.87 -1.14 -6.23
CA GLU A 407 -31.09 -1.97 -6.24
C GLU A 407 -31.97 -1.64 -7.44
N GLN A 408 -32.16 -0.36 -7.75
CA GLN A 408 -32.89 0.07 -8.93
C GLN A 408 -32.22 -0.43 -10.22
N LEU A 409 -30.91 -0.24 -10.36
CA LEU A 409 -30.14 -0.71 -11.52
C LEU A 409 -30.28 -2.23 -11.72
N LEU A 410 -30.15 -3.03 -10.66
CA LEU A 410 -30.26 -4.49 -10.74
C LEU A 410 -31.68 -4.94 -11.08
N CYS A 411 -32.71 -4.25 -10.56
CA CYS A 411 -34.09 -4.50 -10.95
C CYS A 411 -34.33 -4.23 -12.43
N GLU A 412 -33.78 -3.13 -12.96
CA GLU A 412 -33.94 -2.74 -14.36
C GLU A 412 -33.20 -3.70 -15.31
N LEU A 413 -31.97 -4.08 -14.96
CA LEU A 413 -31.21 -5.09 -15.70
C LEU A 413 -31.92 -6.45 -15.66
N GLY A 414 -32.49 -6.83 -14.51
CA GLY A 414 -33.29 -8.05 -14.36
C GLY A 414 -34.59 -8.06 -15.16
N ALA A 415 -35.17 -6.88 -15.40
CA ALA A 415 -36.31 -6.71 -16.32
C ALA A 415 -35.91 -6.76 -17.80
N GLY A 416 -34.61 -6.91 -18.11
CA GLY A 416 -34.10 -6.97 -19.48
C GLY A 416 -33.81 -5.60 -20.10
N LYS A 417 -33.86 -4.51 -19.32
CA LYS A 417 -33.48 -3.19 -19.82
C LYS A 417 -31.98 -3.10 -20.04
N ARG A 418 -31.56 -2.34 -21.05
CA ARG A 418 -30.14 -2.08 -21.33
C ARG A 418 -29.64 -0.87 -20.53
N ARG A 419 -28.45 -0.95 -19.93
CA ARG A 419 -27.88 0.14 -19.11
C ARG A 419 -26.40 0.37 -19.40
N PHE A 420 -26.05 1.63 -19.58
CA PHE A 420 -24.69 2.13 -19.70
C PHE A 420 -24.31 2.84 -18.39
N ILE A 421 -23.41 2.21 -17.65
CA ILE A 421 -23.13 2.52 -16.25
C ILE A 421 -21.79 3.24 -16.16
N LEU A 422 -21.82 4.45 -15.61
CA LEU A 422 -20.63 5.23 -15.29
C LEU A 422 -20.36 5.14 -13.79
N SER A 423 -19.18 4.68 -13.40
CA SER A 423 -18.78 4.66 -11.99
C SER A 423 -17.29 4.97 -11.80
N SER A 424 -16.86 5.04 -10.55
CA SER A 424 -15.46 5.24 -10.18
C SER A 424 -14.86 3.98 -9.57
N TYR A 425 -13.53 3.87 -9.64
CA TYR A 425 -12.80 2.82 -8.93
C TYR A 425 -13.01 2.87 -7.42
N GLN A 426 -13.15 4.06 -6.83
CA GLN A 426 -13.39 4.21 -5.39
C GLN A 426 -14.79 3.74 -4.98
N THR A 427 -15.78 3.89 -5.87
CA THR A 427 -17.19 3.54 -5.59
C THR A 427 -17.47 2.04 -5.74
N ILE A 428 -16.96 1.40 -6.80
CA ILE A 428 -17.27 -0.01 -7.12
C ILE A 428 -16.06 -0.95 -6.93
N GLY A 429 -14.84 -0.42 -6.94
CA GLY A 429 -13.61 -1.22 -6.86
C GLY A 429 -13.44 -1.99 -5.55
N ALA A 430 -14.20 -1.67 -4.51
CA ALA A 430 -14.21 -2.36 -3.22
C ALA A 430 -15.10 -3.63 -3.19
N GLY A 431 -15.15 -4.42 -4.26
CA GLY A 431 -15.78 -5.75 -4.25
C GLY A 431 -17.32 -5.75 -4.30
N GLN A 432 -17.93 -4.71 -4.89
CA GLN A 432 -19.38 -4.66 -5.07
C GLN A 432 -19.85 -5.62 -6.16
N ASN A 433 -20.84 -6.47 -5.84
CA ASN A 433 -21.41 -7.43 -6.79
C ASN A 433 -22.58 -6.78 -7.56
N LEU A 434 -22.48 -6.74 -8.89
CA LEU A 434 -23.52 -6.24 -9.80
C LEU A 434 -24.30 -7.37 -10.51
N GLN A 435 -24.31 -8.58 -9.95
CA GLN A 435 -25.14 -9.68 -10.45
C GLN A 435 -26.63 -9.34 -10.30
N TYR A 436 -27.38 -9.49 -11.40
CA TYR A 436 -28.81 -9.25 -11.46
C TYR A 436 -29.56 -10.52 -11.91
N PRO A 437 -30.88 -10.63 -11.65
CA PRO A 437 -31.69 -11.75 -12.12
C PRO A 437 -31.63 -11.92 -13.64
N ILE A 438 -31.65 -13.16 -14.10
CA ILE A 438 -31.59 -13.47 -15.54
C ILE A 438 -32.91 -13.04 -16.19
N PRO A 439 -32.91 -12.13 -17.19
CA PRO A 439 -34.13 -11.73 -17.87
C PRO A 439 -34.76 -12.92 -18.60
N SER A 440 -36.09 -13.03 -18.56
CA SER A 440 -36.82 -14.15 -19.17
C SER A 440 -36.58 -14.31 -20.68
N SER A 441 -36.12 -13.26 -21.36
CA SER A 441 -35.79 -13.24 -22.79
C SER A 441 -34.41 -13.82 -23.12
N VAL A 442 -33.56 -14.07 -22.13
CA VAL A 442 -32.17 -14.51 -22.32
C VAL A 442 -32.04 -15.97 -21.90
N THR A 443 -31.49 -16.81 -22.78
CA THR A 443 -31.11 -18.18 -22.42
C THR A 443 -29.72 -18.14 -21.77
N PRO A 444 -29.59 -18.47 -20.47
CA PRO A 444 -28.29 -18.44 -19.82
C PRO A 444 -27.42 -19.60 -20.26
N LEU A 445 -26.13 -19.31 -20.44
CA LEU A 445 -25.13 -20.35 -20.46
C LEU A 445 -24.90 -20.79 -19.02
N HIS A 446 -25.20 -22.05 -18.73
CA HIS A 446 -25.00 -22.60 -17.39
C HIS A 446 -23.50 -22.82 -17.15
N ILE A 447 -22.97 -22.05 -16.20
CA ILE A 447 -21.59 -22.16 -15.76
C ILE A 447 -21.58 -22.73 -14.33
N SER A 448 -20.95 -23.90 -14.18
CA SER A 448 -20.85 -24.70 -12.96
C SER A 448 -22.17 -25.25 -12.36
N PHE A 449 -22.12 -26.55 -11.99
CA PHE A 449 -23.09 -27.24 -11.15
C PHE A 449 -22.34 -28.33 -10.35
N CYS A 450 -21.50 -28.02 -9.35
CA CYS A 450 -20.93 -29.12 -8.54
C CYS A 450 -20.26 -28.82 -7.18
N LEU A 451 -20.73 -27.88 -6.33
CA LEU A 451 -20.20 -27.84 -4.95
C LEU A 451 -21.19 -27.48 -3.84
N ARG A 452 -22.41 -27.05 -4.16
CA ARG A 452 -23.44 -26.86 -3.12
C ARG A 452 -23.90 -28.17 -2.48
N LEU A 453 -23.93 -29.29 -3.21
CA LEU A 453 -24.49 -30.54 -2.68
C LEU A 453 -23.61 -31.23 -1.61
N GLU A 454 -22.28 -31.09 -1.69
CA GLU A 454 -21.39 -31.69 -0.68
C GLU A 454 -21.32 -30.87 0.62
N LEU A 455 -21.21 -29.54 0.54
CA LEU A 455 -21.21 -28.67 1.72
C LEU A 455 -22.55 -28.71 2.47
N THR A 456 -23.68 -28.77 1.76
CA THR A 456 -25.00 -28.93 2.40
C THR A 456 -25.15 -30.30 3.06
N ARG A 457 -24.59 -31.38 2.47
CA ARG A 457 -24.55 -32.71 3.10
C ARG A 457 -23.69 -32.75 4.36
N ILE A 458 -22.52 -32.12 4.36
CA ILE A 458 -21.62 -32.05 5.53
C ILE A 458 -22.27 -31.25 6.68
N LEU A 459 -23.03 -30.20 6.37
CA LEU A 459 -23.76 -29.40 7.36
C LEU A 459 -25.01 -30.11 7.91
N GLN A 460 -25.59 -31.06 7.17
CA GLN A 460 -26.76 -31.87 7.58
C GLN A 460 -26.40 -33.17 8.32
N MET A 461 -25.10 -33.51 8.42
CA MET A 461 -24.64 -34.68 9.18
C MET A 461 -24.69 -34.44 10.70
N PRO A 462 -25.07 -35.46 11.51
CA PRO A 462 -25.12 -35.36 12.96
C PRO A 462 -23.72 -35.06 13.54
N PRO A 463 -23.64 -34.27 14.65
CA PRO A 463 -22.38 -33.76 15.19
C PRO A 463 -21.34 -34.83 15.50
N SER A 464 -21.77 -36.05 15.82
CA SER A 464 -20.93 -37.22 16.13
C SER A 464 -20.11 -37.77 14.95
N SER A 465 -20.39 -37.31 13.72
CA SER A 465 -19.71 -37.75 12.49
C SER A 465 -18.83 -36.65 11.85
N ARG A 466 -18.74 -35.48 12.48
CA ARG A 466 -17.81 -34.42 12.08
C ARG A 466 -16.43 -34.72 12.70
N PHE A 467 -15.40 -34.91 11.87
CA PHE A 467 -14.02 -34.93 12.33
C PHE A 467 -13.72 -33.65 13.14
N PRO A 468 -12.88 -33.71 14.18
CA PRO A 468 -12.66 -32.58 15.09
C PRO A 468 -11.80 -31.51 14.40
N LEU A 469 -12.44 -30.61 13.67
CA LEU A 469 -11.89 -29.32 13.26
C LEU A 469 -12.43 -28.26 14.21
N ASN A 470 -11.79 -28.13 15.37
CA ASN A 470 -12.05 -27.00 16.26
C ASN A 470 -11.40 -25.75 15.69
N HIS A 471 -12.23 -24.72 15.52
CA HIS A 471 -11.92 -23.31 15.20
C HIS A 471 -11.75 -22.92 13.72
N VAL A 472 -12.86 -22.99 12.96
CA VAL A 472 -13.13 -22.02 11.89
C VAL A 472 -14.57 -21.52 12.05
N LYS A 473 -14.74 -20.22 12.35
CA LYS A 473 -16.05 -19.55 12.27
C LYS A 473 -16.38 -19.34 10.78
N PRO A 474 -17.61 -19.65 10.32
CA PRO A 474 -17.99 -19.44 8.93
C PRO A 474 -18.25 -17.95 8.66
N ALA A 475 -17.39 -17.33 7.85
CA ALA A 475 -17.68 -16.05 7.22
C ALA A 475 -18.57 -16.29 5.99
N SER A 476 -19.69 -15.57 5.96
CA SER A 476 -20.55 -15.21 4.81
C SER A 476 -20.46 -16.06 3.53
N LEU A 477 -21.52 -16.85 3.32
CA LEU A 477 -21.81 -17.60 2.09
C LEU A 477 -22.09 -16.67 0.90
N PHE A 478 -21.22 -16.69 -0.11
CA PHE A 478 -21.49 -16.09 -1.43
C PHE A 478 -22.13 -17.12 -2.38
N SER A 479 -23.25 -16.73 -3.00
CA SER A 479 -23.88 -17.43 -4.11
C SER A 479 -23.27 -16.97 -5.43
N ASN A 480 -22.59 -17.87 -6.15
CA ASN A 480 -22.10 -17.63 -7.50
C ASN A 480 -23.08 -18.21 -8.54
N LEU A 481 -23.74 -17.32 -9.29
CA LEU A 481 -24.38 -17.59 -10.57
C LEU A 481 -24.02 -16.38 -11.44
N VAL A 482 -23.08 -16.55 -12.36
CA VAL A 482 -22.59 -15.47 -13.22
C VAL A 482 -23.33 -15.54 -14.56
N GLN A 483 -24.32 -14.67 -14.73
CA GLN A 483 -24.55 -14.01 -16.01
C GLN A 483 -24.02 -12.59 -15.85
N LEU A 484 -22.86 -12.33 -16.43
CA LEU A 484 -22.34 -10.97 -16.58
C LEU A 484 -21.35 -11.01 -17.73
N LYS A 485 -21.81 -10.58 -18.90
CA LYS A 485 -20.96 -10.20 -20.02
C LYS A 485 -20.31 -8.86 -19.66
N ILE A 486 -19.37 -8.87 -18.72
CA ILE A 486 -18.57 -7.69 -18.39
C ILE A 486 -17.49 -7.58 -19.45
N MET A 487 -17.71 -6.74 -20.46
CA MET A 487 -16.59 -6.20 -21.20
C MET A 487 -15.85 -5.22 -20.29
N LYS A 488 -14.79 -5.69 -19.64
CA LYS A 488 -13.82 -4.82 -18.98
C LYS A 488 -13.00 -4.13 -20.07
N LYS A 489 -13.49 -2.98 -20.55
CA LYS A 489 -12.64 -2.03 -21.27
C LYS A 489 -11.95 -1.15 -20.22
N ALA A 490 -10.70 -1.48 -19.93
CA ALA A 490 -9.86 -0.69 -19.05
C ALA A 490 -9.52 0.62 -19.76
N VAL A 491 -10.19 1.69 -19.35
CA VAL A 491 -9.82 3.05 -19.70
C VAL A 491 -8.64 3.41 -18.77
N LEU A 492 -7.43 2.93 -19.11
CA LEU A 492 -6.19 3.30 -18.42
C LEU A 492 -5.94 4.80 -18.63
N GLY A 493 -5.97 5.56 -17.52
CA GLY A 493 -5.66 6.99 -17.49
C GLY A 493 -4.22 7.29 -17.88
#